data_AF-A0A6A7LMU9-F1
#
_entry.id   AF-A0A6A7LMU9-F1
#
_cell.length_a   1.000
_cell.length_b   1.000
_cell.length_c   1.000
_cell.angle_alpha   90.00
_cell.angle_beta   90.00
_cell.angle_gamma   90.00
#
_symmetry.space_group_name_H-M   'P 1'
#
loop_
_entity.id
_entity.type
_entity.pdbx_description
1 polymer ?
#
loop_
_entity_poly.entity_id
_entity_poly.type
_entity_poly.pdbx_seq_one_letter_code
_entity_poly.pdbx_strand_id
1 'polypeptide(L)' 'MSKRMTGKRDIELENIVGNLIVAEFQVDKLQSRLSEMVGHYGSMSKKESSSSVFKKNDKWYRITLSAEKDS' A
#
# COMPACT_ATOMS: atom_id res chain seq x y z
N MET A 1 11.17 -34.70 -30.22
CA MET A 1 11.59 -33.52 -29.42
C MET A 1 10.43 -32.68 -28.83
N SER A 2 9.17 -33.15 -28.80
CA SER A 2 8.02 -32.26 -28.55
C SER A 2 7.58 -32.12 -27.08
N LYS A 3 7.56 -33.20 -26.28
CA LYS A 3 6.87 -33.22 -24.96
C LYS A 3 7.59 -32.44 -23.84
N ARG A 4 8.93 -32.36 -23.88
CA ARG A 4 9.74 -31.68 -22.85
C ARG A 4 9.71 -30.15 -22.93
N MET A 5 9.53 -29.59 -24.13
CA MET A 5 9.46 -28.14 -24.32
C MET A 5 8.10 -27.59 -23.89
N THR A 6 7.03 -28.36 -24.07
CA THR A 6 5.69 -28.01 -23.57
C THR A 6 5.66 -27.99 -22.05
N GLY A 7 6.15 -29.04 -21.39
CA GLY A 7 6.18 -29.07 -19.92
C GLY A 7 7.02 -27.97 -19.26
N LYS A 8 8.11 -27.52 -19.91
CA LYS A 8 8.87 -26.35 -19.42
C LYS A 8 8.09 -25.04 -19.54
N ARG A 9 7.40 -24.83 -20.67
CA ARG A 9 6.53 -23.66 -20.87
C ARG A 9 5.37 -23.65 -19.89
N ASP A 10 4.79 -24.81 -19.59
CA ASP A 10 3.69 -24.91 -18.62
C ASP A 10 4.15 -24.51 -17.21
N ILE A 11 5.36 -24.90 -16.80
CA ILE A 11 5.96 -24.48 -15.51
C ILE A 11 6.29 -22.98 -15.48
N GLU A 12 6.84 -22.44 -16.57
CA GLU A 12 7.12 -21.00 -16.67
C GLU A 12 5.84 -20.16 -16.60
N LEU A 13 4.76 -20.61 -17.25
CA LEU A 13 3.45 -19.99 -17.17
C LEU A 13 2.87 -20.06 -15.75
N GLU A 14 2.97 -21.21 -15.09
CA GLU A 14 2.52 -21.38 -13.71
C GLU A 14 3.25 -20.42 -12.75
N ASN A 15 4.56 -20.27 -12.92
CA ASN A 15 5.36 -19.33 -12.13
C ASN A 15 4.95 -17.87 -12.37
N ILE A 16 4.67 -17.49 -13.62
CA ILE A 16 4.20 -16.14 -13.95
C ILE A 16 2.83 -15.88 -13.30
N VAL A 17 1.91 -16.84 -13.40
CA VAL A 17 0.58 -16.75 -12.78
C VAL A 17 0.71 -16.65 -11.25
N GLY A 18 1.57 -17.46 -10.63
CA GLY A 18 1.84 -17.38 -9.20
C GLY A 18 2.37 -16.01 -8.76
N ASN A 19 3.31 -15.45 -9.52
CA ASN A 19 3.85 -14.11 -9.25
C ASN A 19 2.79 -13.00 -9.38
N LEU A 20 1.89 -13.12 -10.35
CA LEU A 20 0.79 -12.17 -10.54
C LEU A 20 -0.17 -12.18 -9.34
N ILE A 21 -0.56 -13.36 -8.85
CA ILE A 21 -1.45 -13.50 -7.69
C ILE A 21 -0.81 -12.89 -6.44
N VAL A 22 0.49 -13.13 -6.22
CA VAL A 22 1.22 -12.54 -5.09
C VAL A 22 1.27 -11.01 -5.21
N ALA A 23 1.48 -10.48 -6.41
CA ALA A 23 1.50 -9.04 -6.63
C ALA A 23 0.13 -8.40 -6.35
N GLU A 24 -0.95 -9.02 -6.83
CA GLU A 24 -2.33 -8.58 -6.58
C GLU A 24 -2.65 -8.54 -5.08
N PHE A 25 -2.31 -9.61 -4.34
CA PHE A 25 -2.47 -9.65 -2.89
C PHE A 25 -1.70 -8.52 -2.17
N GLN A 26 -0.49 -8.19 -2.63
CA GLN A 26 0.29 -7.09 -2.05
C GLN A 26 -0.37 -5.73 -2.30
N VAL A 27 -0.93 -5.52 -3.49
CA VAL A 27 -1.68 -4.31 -3.83
C VAL A 27 -2.91 -4.18 -2.94
N ASP A 28 -3.71 -5.24 -2.79
CA ASP A 28 -4.90 -5.24 -1.94
C ASP A 28 -4.55 -4.91 -0.50
N LYS A 29 -3.51 -5.54 0.06
CA LYS A 29 -3.05 -5.27 1.43
C LYS A 29 -2.63 -3.81 1.62
N LEU A 30 -1.97 -3.21 0.63
CA LEU A 30 -1.59 -1.80 0.68
C LEU A 30 -2.82 -0.89 0.60
N GLN A 31 -3.78 -1.20 -0.26
CA GLN A 31 -5.04 -0.46 -0.37
C GLN A 31 -5.85 -0.54 0.93
N SER A 32 -5.96 -1.71 1.55
CA SER A 32 -6.64 -1.86 2.85
C SER A 32 -5.99 -1.00 3.92
N ARG A 33 -4.65 -1.03 4.04
CA ARG A 33 -3.91 -0.19 5.01
C ARG A 33 -4.09 1.30 4.75
N LEU A 34 -4.12 1.72 3.48
CA LEU A 34 -4.38 3.11 3.12
C LEU A 34 -5.81 3.51 3.48
N SER A 35 -6.79 2.65 3.18
CA SER A 35 -8.19 2.86 3.51
C SER A 35 -8.41 2.96 5.02
N GLU A 36 -7.75 2.11 5.81
CA GLU A 36 -7.75 2.21 7.27
C GLU A 36 -7.17 3.55 7.74
N MET A 37 -6.00 3.95 7.21
CA MET A 37 -5.41 5.26 7.55
C MET A 37 -6.36 6.41 7.21
N VAL A 38 -6.93 6.44 6.00
CA VAL A 38 -7.81 7.51 5.52
C VAL A 38 -9.18 7.47 6.23
N GLY A 39 -9.72 6.29 6.54
CA GLY A 39 -10.95 6.12 7.30
C GLY A 39 -10.87 6.68 8.72
N HIS A 40 -9.69 6.63 9.35
CA HIS A 40 -9.44 7.28 10.64
C HIS A 40 -9.29 8.81 10.55
N TYR A 41 -9.10 9.38 9.35
CA TYR A 41 -9.13 10.84 9.14
C TYR A 41 -10.54 11.44 9.10
N GLY A 42 -11.58 10.62 8.90
CA GLY A 42 -12.97 11.07 8.72
C GLY A 42 -13.68 11.56 10.00
N SER A 43 -13.08 11.39 11.18
CA SER A 43 -13.70 11.78 12.46
C SER A 43 -12.91 12.85 13.24
N MET A 44 -12.04 13.62 12.57
CA MET A 44 -11.47 14.82 13.19
C MET A 44 -12.36 16.03 12.90
N SER A 45 -13.21 16.30 13.89
CA SER A 45 -13.89 17.58 14.06
C SER A 45 -12.98 18.76 13.74
N LYS A 46 -13.43 19.61 12.82
CA LYS A 46 -13.09 21.03 12.63
C LYS A 46 -11.80 21.47 13.35
N LYS A 47 -10.64 21.07 12.84
CA LYS A 47 -9.34 21.62 13.27
C LYS A 47 -8.60 22.08 12.03
N GLU A 48 -8.24 23.36 11.99
CA GLU A 48 -7.47 24.03 10.91
C GLU A 48 -6.04 23.49 10.74
N SER A 49 -5.70 22.41 11.45
CA SER A 49 -4.43 21.72 11.38
C SER A 49 -4.62 20.22 11.65
N SER A 50 -4.04 19.36 10.81
CA SER A 50 -3.91 17.93 11.07
C SER A 50 -2.51 17.63 11.60
N SER A 51 -2.41 16.73 12.59
CA SER A 51 -1.14 16.29 13.15
C SER A 51 -1.10 14.78 13.17
N SER A 52 -0.06 14.21 12.56
CA SER A 52 0.19 12.76 12.51
C SER A 52 1.52 12.40 13.14
N VAL A 53 1.54 11.33 13.93
CA VAL A 53 2.74 10.80 14.56
C VAL A 53 3.02 9.41 14.01
N PHE A 54 4.26 9.14 13.59
CA PHE A 54 4.68 7.85 13.07
C PHE A 54 6.11 7.51 13.51
N LYS A 55 6.46 6.22 13.47
CA LYS A 55 7.78 5.71 13.87
C LYS A 55 8.57 5.27 12.63
N LYS A 56 9.82 5.73 12.50
CA LYS A 56 10.76 5.33 11.42
C LYS A 56 12.18 5.18 11.99
N ASN A 57 12.87 4.10 11.68
CA ASN A 57 14.24 3.82 12.19
C ASN A 57 14.35 3.98 13.72
N ASP A 58 13.39 3.42 14.45
CA ASP A 58 13.27 3.50 15.91
C ASP A 58 13.10 4.92 16.51
N LYS A 59 12.88 5.94 15.67
CA LYS A 59 12.64 7.32 16.08
C LYS A 59 11.19 7.74 15.82
N TRP A 60 10.65 8.57 16.70
CA TRP A 60 9.30 9.14 16.57
C TRP A 60 9.35 10.45 15.79
N TYR A 61 8.45 10.58 14.81
CA TYR A 61 8.28 11.78 13.99
C TYR A 61 6.86 12.30 14.12
N ARG A 62 6.71 13.61 14.13
CA ARG A 62 5.42 14.31 14.06
C ARG A 62 5.41 15.19 12.83
N ILE A 63 4.39 15.04 11.99
CA ILE A 63 4.11 15.96 10.88
C ILE A 63 2.86 16.74 11.27
N THR A 64 2.95 18.06 11.19
CA THR A 64 1.84 18.97 11.36
C THR A 64 1.60 19.66 10.03
N LEU A 65 0.37 19.58 9.52
CA LEU A 65 -0.06 20.24 8.31
C LEU A 65 -1.10 21.29 8.69
N SER A 66 -0.85 22.55 8.38
CA SER A 66 -1.78 23.67 8.58
C SER A 66 -1.98 24.38 7.24
N ALA A 67 -3.22 24.80 6.97
CA ALA A 67 -3.52 25.68 5.84
C ALA A 67 -3.63 27.11 6.38
N GLU A 68 -2.76 28.01 5.91
CA GLU A 68 -2.87 29.43 6.19
C GLU A 68 -3.69 30.09 5.08
N LYS A 69 -4.62 30.97 5.46
CA LYS A 69 -5.44 31.70 4.51
C LYS A 69 -4.73 33.01 4.15
N ASP A 70 -4.24 33.12 2.91
CA ASP A 70 -3.76 34.39 2.38
C ASP A 70 -4.90 35.42 2.43
N SER A 71 -4.65 36.55 3.10
CA SER A 71 -5.57 37.67 3.33
C SER A 71 -5.00 38.96 2.77
#